data_AF-A0A8T2WCH4-F1
#
_entry.id   AF-A0A8T2WCH4-F1
#
_cell.length_a   1.000
_cell.length_b   1.000
_cell.length_c   1.000
_cell.angle_alpha   90.00
_cell.angle_beta   90.00
_cell.angle_gamma   90.00
#
_symmetry.space_group_name_H-M   'P 1'
#
loop_
_entity.id
_entity.type
_entity.pdbx_description
1 polymer ?
#
loop_
_entity_poly.entity_id
_entity_poly.type
_entity_poly.pdbx_seq_one_letter_code
_entity_poly.pdbx_strand_id
1 'polypeptide(L)'
;GGDWFEAKYIPNALIIHIGDQIEILSNGKYKAVLHRTTVAKDKARMSWPVFLEPPGELVVGPLPHLIKKDNPPKFKAKKFEDYMYCKLNRLPQ
;
A
#
# COMPACT_ATOMS: atom_id res chain seq x y z
N GLY A 1 10.22 -15.92 5.84
CA GLY A 1 11.04 -14.77 5.41
C GLY A 1 10.52 -13.55 6.15
N GLY A 2 11.22 -13.14 7.20
CA GLY A 2 10.92 -11.94 7.99
C GLY A 2 12.06 -10.92 7.90
N ASP A 3 12.86 -11.05 6.84
CA ASP A 3 14.09 -10.32 6.67
C ASP A 3 13.79 -8.90 6.18
N TRP A 4 14.53 -7.93 6.71
CA TRP A 4 14.45 -6.55 6.31
C TRP A 4 15.50 -6.27 5.25
N PHE A 5 15.10 -5.61 4.17
CA PHE A 5 15.98 -5.23 3.07
C PHE A 5 16.16 -3.72 3.03
N GLU A 6 17.39 -3.27 2.80
CA GLU A 6 17.69 -1.84 2.66
C GLU A 6 17.31 -1.36 1.26
N ALA A 7 16.42 -0.36 1.19
CA ALA A 7 16.15 0.38 -0.04
C ALA A 7 17.26 1.42 -0.25
N LYS A 8 18.28 1.05 -1.04
CA LYS A 8 19.45 1.90 -1.30
C LYS A 8 19.05 3.21 -1.97
N TYR A 9 19.61 4.31 -1.49
CA TYR A 9 19.51 5.59 -2.16
C TYR A 9 20.24 5.55 -3.50
N ILE A 10 19.54 6.01 -4.55
CA ILE A 10 20.10 6.23 -5.88
C ILE A 10 19.93 7.72 -6.17
N PRO A 11 21.00 8.46 -6.49
CA PRO A 11 20.90 9.88 -6.83
C PRO A 11 19.87 10.13 -7.95
N ASN A 12 19.05 11.15 -7.79
CA ASN A 12 17.99 11.55 -8.73
C ASN A 12 16.92 10.48 -9.00
N ALA A 13 16.81 9.45 -8.15
CA ALA A 13 15.76 8.44 -8.26
C ALA A 13 14.66 8.64 -7.22
N LEU A 14 13.46 8.17 -7.56
CA LEU A 14 12.35 8.02 -6.64
C LEU A 14 12.24 6.56 -6.20
N ILE A 15 11.99 6.35 -4.90
CA ILE A 15 11.56 5.05 -4.40
C ILE A 15 10.04 5.02 -4.48
N ILE A 16 9.51 4.08 -5.27
CA ILE A 16 8.07 3.88 -5.43
C ILE A 16 7.73 2.52 -4.85
N HIS A 17 6.70 2.49 -4.01
CA HIS A 17 6.15 1.26 -3.45
C HIS A 17 4.62 1.25 -3.58
N ILE A 18 4.06 0.05 -3.48
CA ILE A 18 2.65 -0.21 -3.73
C ILE A 18 1.87 -0.04 -2.43
N GLY A 19 0.83 0.79 -2.47
CA GLY A 19 -0.13 0.92 -1.37
C GLY A 19 -1.27 -0.09 -1.45
N ASP A 20 -2.00 -0.24 -0.36
CA ASP A 20 -3.06 -1.25 -0.19
C ASP A 20 -4.13 -1.18 -1.28
N GLN A 21 -4.43 0.00 -1.83
CA GLN A 21 -5.44 0.14 -2.88
C GLN A 21 -5.07 -0.60 -4.17
N ILE A 22 -3.79 -0.61 -4.55
CA ILE A 22 -3.31 -1.39 -5.70
C ILE A 22 -3.29 -2.89 -5.38
N GLU A 23 -2.98 -3.27 -4.14
CA GLU A 23 -3.11 -4.67 -3.70
C GLU A 23 -4.57 -5.15 -3.82
N ILE A 24 -5.52 -4.37 -3.32
CA ILE A 24 -6.96 -4.64 -3.40
C ILE A 24 -7.40 -4.76 -4.86
N LEU A 25 -7.13 -3.73 -5.68
CA LEU A 25 -7.49 -3.70 -7.11
C LEU A 25 -6.93 -4.92 -7.86
N SER A 26 -5.70 -5.32 -7.54
CA SER A 26 -5.01 -6.43 -8.21
C SER A 26 -5.40 -7.82 -7.68
N ASN A 27 -6.38 -7.90 -6.78
CA ASN A 27 -6.76 -9.12 -6.07
C ASN A 27 -5.57 -9.84 -5.39
N GLY A 28 -4.62 -9.04 -4.89
CA GLY A 28 -3.43 -9.52 -4.20
C GLY A 28 -2.30 -9.97 -5.11
N LYS A 29 -2.34 -9.67 -6.42
CA LYS A 29 -1.22 -9.91 -7.35
C LYS A 29 -0.02 -9.02 -7.00
N TYR A 30 -0.28 -7.76 -6.69
CA TYR A 30 0.71 -6.83 -6.14
C TYR A 30 0.55 -6.72 -4.63
N LYS A 31 1.65 -6.49 -3.91
CA LYS A 31 1.71 -6.52 -2.45
C LYS A 31 2.07 -5.17 -1.87
N ALA A 32 1.24 -4.70 -0.94
CA ALA A 32 1.54 -3.61 -0.05
C ALA A 32 2.44 -4.13 1.08
N VAL A 33 3.73 -3.84 0.97
CA VAL A 33 4.75 -4.37 1.87
C VAL A 33 4.93 -3.49 3.10
N LEU A 34 5.23 -4.13 4.24
CA LEU A 34 5.69 -3.43 5.43
C LEU A 34 7.02 -2.73 5.13
N HIS A 35 7.14 -1.49 5.58
CA HIS A 35 8.35 -0.69 5.45
C HIS A 35 8.54 0.13 6.73
N ARG A 36 9.78 0.45 7.05
CA ARG A 36 10.15 1.27 8.22
C ARG A 36 11.37 2.13 7.89
N THR A 37 11.50 3.25 8.58
CA THR A 37 12.73 4.05 8.55
C THR A 37 13.53 3.78 9.83
N THR A 38 14.85 3.74 9.70
CA THR A 38 15.78 3.68 10.85
C THR A 38 16.35 5.06 11.13
N VAL A 39 16.75 5.30 12.38
CA VAL A 39 17.37 6.56 12.81
C VAL A 39 18.88 6.40 12.95
N ALA A 40 19.64 7.47 12.68
CA ALA A 40 21.09 7.53 12.88
C ALA A 40 21.42 8.63 13.89
N LYS A 41 22.40 8.40 14.78
CA LYS A 41 22.79 9.36 15.82
C LYS A 41 23.60 10.53 15.29
N ASP A 42 24.35 10.30 14.22
CA ASP A 42 25.38 11.16 13.65
C ASP A 42 24.92 11.89 12.38
N LYS A 43 23.76 11.53 11.82
CA LYS A 43 23.31 12.05 10.53
C LYS A 43 21.81 12.32 10.51
N ALA A 44 21.45 13.56 10.20
CA ALA A 44 20.09 13.92 9.85
C ALA A 44 19.76 13.44 8.42
N ARG A 45 18.54 12.93 8.23
CA ARG A 45 17.99 12.55 6.92
C ARG A 45 16.61 13.19 6.76
N MET A 46 16.39 13.81 5.60
CA MET A 46 15.09 14.35 5.20
C MET A 46 14.54 13.53 4.02
N SER A 47 13.21 13.37 3.96
CA SER A 47 12.51 12.77 2.83
C SER A 47 11.13 13.39 2.67
N TRP A 48 10.63 13.45 1.45
CA TRP A 48 9.29 13.96 1.14
C TRP A 48 8.44 12.81 0.58
N PRO A 49 7.59 12.15 1.39
CA PRO A 49 6.66 11.16 0.87
C PRO A 49 5.51 11.85 0.13
N VAL A 50 5.12 11.31 -1.02
CA VAL A 50 3.94 11.73 -1.78
C VAL A 50 3.03 10.52 -1.91
N PHE A 51 1.77 10.68 -1.49
CA PHE A 51 0.77 9.63 -1.54
C PHE A 51 -0.17 9.88 -2.73
N LEU A 52 -0.30 8.88 -3.59
CA LEU A 52 -1.28 8.86 -4.68
C LEU A 52 -2.47 8.04 -4.22
N GLU A 53 -3.55 8.74 -3.86
CA GLU A 53 -4.71 8.15 -3.20
C GLU A 53 -5.97 8.33 -4.05
N PRO A 54 -6.92 7.37 -4.00
CA PRO A 54 -8.22 7.56 -4.61
C PRO A 54 -9.02 8.72 -3.99
N PRO A 55 -10.03 9.26 -4.69
CA PRO A 55 -11.08 10.06 -4.05
C PRO A 55 -11.78 9.26 -2.95
N GLY A 56 -12.15 9.91 -1.85
CA GLY A 56 -12.78 9.25 -0.68
C GLY A 56 -14.02 8.42 -1.04
N GLU A 57 -14.88 8.97 -1.90
CA GLU A 57 -16.13 8.34 -2.36
C GLU A 57 -15.92 7.18 -3.34
N LEU A 58 -14.70 7.00 -3.89
CA LEU A 58 -14.45 5.94 -4.84
C LEU A 58 -14.54 4.58 -4.15
N VAL A 59 -15.41 3.71 -4.66
CA VAL A 59 -15.48 2.31 -4.25
C VAL A 59 -14.32 1.55 -4.86
N VAL A 60 -13.42 1.03 -4.02
CA VAL A 60 -12.25 0.25 -4.42
C VAL A 60 -12.48 -1.22 -4.06
N GLY A 61 -12.22 -2.11 -5.01
CA GLY A 61 -12.32 -3.56 -4.85
C GLY A 61 -11.55 -4.28 -5.96
N PRO A 62 -11.47 -5.62 -5.94
CA PRO A 62 -10.76 -6.37 -6.98
C PRO A 62 -11.32 -6.09 -8.37
N LEU A 63 -10.43 -5.82 -9.34
CA LEU A 63 -10.83 -5.58 -10.73
C LEU A 63 -11.49 -6.84 -11.31
N PRO A 64 -12.67 -6.74 -11.97
CA PRO A 64 -13.44 -7.91 -12.40
C PRO A 64 -12.65 -8.89 -13.28
N HIS A 65 -11.80 -8.39 -14.18
CA HIS A 65 -11.00 -9.22 -15.09
C HIS A 65 -9.82 -9.95 -14.41
N LEU A 66 -9.52 -9.63 -13.14
CA LEU A 66 -8.51 -10.31 -12.33
C LEU A 66 -9.11 -11.37 -11.39
N ILE A 67 -10.44 -11.44 -11.32
CA ILE A 67 -11.18 -12.47 -10.58
C ILE A 67 -11.38 -13.68 -11.49
N LYS A 68 -11.11 -14.87 -10.97
CA LYS A 68 -11.26 -16.15 -11.68
C LYS A 68 -11.81 -17.21 -10.75
N LYS A 69 -12.25 -18.35 -11.29
CA LYS A 69 -12.73 -19.49 -10.50
C LYS A 69 -11.66 -20.02 -9.53
N ASP A 70 -10.40 -20.00 -9.95
CA ASP A 70 -9.21 -20.39 -9.18
C ASP A 70 -8.57 -19.23 -8.39
N ASN A 71 -9.05 -17.99 -8.61
CA ASN A 71 -8.63 -16.79 -7.89
C ASN A 71 -9.86 -15.94 -7.52
N PRO A 72 -10.68 -16.41 -6.55
CA PRO A 72 -11.87 -15.67 -6.10
C PRO A 72 -11.49 -14.31 -5.49
N PRO A 73 -12.44 -13.38 -5.31
CA PRO A 73 -12.16 -12.09 -4.69
C PRO A 73 -11.65 -12.28 -3.25
N LYS A 74 -10.46 -11.75 -2.96
CA LYS A 74 -9.82 -11.81 -1.64
C LYS A 74 -10.12 -10.59 -0.78
N PHE A 75 -10.64 -9.54 -1.38
CA PHE A 75 -10.93 -8.26 -0.75
C PHE A 75 -12.39 -7.87 -1.02
N LYS A 76 -13.02 -7.22 -0.04
CA LYS A 76 -14.35 -6.63 -0.19
C LYS A 76 -14.24 -5.27 -0.87
N ALA A 77 -15.20 -4.95 -1.72
CA ALA A 77 -15.32 -3.61 -2.27
C ALA A 77 -15.82 -2.63 -1.18
N LYS A 78 -15.19 -1.47 -1.05
CA LYS A 78 -15.50 -0.47 -0.03
C LYS A 78 -15.14 0.93 -0.52
N LYS A 79 -15.83 1.97 -0.04
CA LYS A 79 -15.37 3.35 -0.30
C LYS A 79 -13.97 3.56 0.30
N PHE A 80 -13.15 4.35 -0.36
CA PHE A 80 -11.80 4.64 0.12
C PHE A 80 -11.82 5.35 1.49
N GLU A 81 -12.77 6.27 1.70
CA GLU A 81 -12.92 6.97 2.99
C GLU A 81 -13.22 6.03 4.15
N ASP A 82 -14.09 5.03 3.96
CA ASP A 82 -14.43 4.05 4.98
C ASP A 82 -13.24 3.14 5.30
N TYR A 83 -12.50 2.74 4.24
CA TYR A 83 -11.26 1.99 4.39
C TYR A 83 -10.23 2.79 5.22
N MET A 84 -10.04 4.08 4.90
CA MET A 84 -9.10 4.95 5.61
C MET A 84 -9.52 5.17 7.06
N TYR A 85 -10.81 5.39 7.32
CA TYR A 85 -11.34 5.46 8.66
C TYR A 85 -11.03 4.19 9.46
N CYS A 86 -11.31 3.01 8.90
CA CYS A 86 -10.98 1.75 9.56
C CYS A 86 -9.47 1.60 9.79
N LYS A 87 -8.63 1.95 8.82
CA LYS A 87 -7.17 1.79 8.91
C LYS A 87 -6.55 2.68 9.97
N LEU A 88 -6.91 3.97 9.98
CA LEU A 88 -6.38 4.95 10.93
C LEU A 88 -6.81 4.65 12.37
N ASN A 89 -8.04 4.15 12.54
CA ASN A 89 -8.59 3.78 13.84
C ASN A 89 -8.31 2.32 14.24
N ARG A 90 -7.53 1.58 13.44
CA ARG A 90 -7.18 0.16 13.69
C ARG A 90 -8.40 -0.75 13.86
N LEU A 91 -9.47 -0.46 13.12
CA LEU A 91 -10.69 -1.25 13.08
C LEU A 91 -10.58 -2.38 12.04
N PRO A 92 -11.36 -3.47 12.20
CA PRO A 92 -11.49 -4.50 11.18
C PRO A 92 -11.91 -3.92 9.81
N GLN A 93 -11.37 -4.50 8.73
CA GLN A 93 -11.65 -4.08 7.35
C GLN A 93 -12.92 -4.69 6.77
#